data_AF-M2SRX6-F1
#
_entry.id   AF-M2SRX6-F1
#
_cell.length_a   1.000
_cell.length_b   1.000
_cell.length_c   1.000
_cell.angle_alpha   90.00
_cell.angle_beta   90.00
_cell.angle_gamma   90.00
#
_symmetry.space_group_name_H-M   'P 1'
#
loop_
_entity.id
_entity.type
_entity.pdbx_description
1 polymer ?
#
loop_
_entity_poly.entity_id
_entity_poly.type
_entity_poly.pdbx_seq_one_letter_code
_entity_poly.pdbx_strand_id
1 'polypeptide(L)' 'VFDPQTSKRADRKLRVLICDSFRTHETLEILEYYFANNIIICRLLSYISHKLQPYDVKVFSPLKIAYREEVERLY' A
#
# COMPACT_ATOMS: atom_id res chain seq x y z
N VAL A 1 6.14 -7.10 -2.61
CA VAL A 1 7.26 -6.67 -1.74
C VAL A 1 7.88 -5.43 -2.36
N PHE A 2 7.82 -4.26 -1.70
CA PHE A 2 8.14 -2.97 -2.33
C PHE A 2 9.62 -2.82 -2.75
N ASP A 3 10.56 -3.11 -1.86
CA ASP A 3 11.98 -2.84 -2.12
C ASP A 3 12.57 -3.66 -3.28
N PRO A 4 12.47 -5.01 -3.33
CA PRO A 4 13.03 -5.80 -4.42
C PRO A 4 12.44 -5.46 -5.79
N GLN A 5 11.19 -4.99 -5.83
CA GLN A 5 10.47 -4.65 -7.06
C GLN A 5 10.81 -3.26 -7.60
N THR A 6 11.32 -2.36 -6.75
CA THR A 6 11.56 -0.94 -7.12
C THR A 6 13.03 -0.55 -7.10
N SER A 7 13.89 -1.28 -6.36
CA SER A 7 15.30 -0.93 -6.13
C SER A 7 16.10 -0.76 -7.43
N LYS A 8 16.03 -1.75 -8.34
CA LYS A 8 16.72 -1.68 -9.64
C LYS A 8 16.28 -0.50 -10.50
N ARG A 9 14.99 -0.17 -10.48
CA ARG A 9 14.43 0.93 -11.28
C ARG A 9 14.79 2.30 -10.69
N ALA A 10 14.89 2.38 -9.36
CA ALA A 10 15.20 3.63 -8.68
C ALA A 10 16.68 4.00 -8.78
N ASP A 11 17.58 3.02 -8.95
CA ASP A 11 19.02 3.28 -9.08
C ASP A 11 19.55 4.16 -7.95
N ARG A 12 19.35 3.69 -6.72
CA ARG A 12 19.69 4.39 -5.46
C ARG A 12 18.96 5.71 -5.20
N LYS A 13 18.09 6.18 -6.09
CA LYS A 13 17.25 7.36 -5.85
C LYS A 13 16.27 7.10 -4.71
N LEU A 14 15.89 8.20 -4.07
CA LEU A 14 14.87 8.22 -3.04
C LEU A 14 13.54 7.66 -3.57
N ARG A 15 12.94 6.78 -2.79
CA ARG A 15 11.63 6.17 -3.07
C ARG A 15 10.66 6.49 -1.95
N VAL A 16 9.40 6.70 -2.30
CA VAL A 16 8.33 6.91 -1.32
C VAL A 16 7.43 5.69 -1.31
N LEU A 17 7.32 5.05 -0.15
CA LEU A 17 6.35 3.99 0.12
C LEU A 17 5.13 4.63 0.79
N ILE A 18 4.00 4.62 0.10
CA ILE A 18 2.72 5.09 0.65
C ILE A 18 2.04 3.89 1.32
N CYS A 19 1.89 3.97 2.64
CA CYS A 19 1.20 2.95 3.43
C CYS A 19 -0.15 3.49 3.93
N ASP A 20 -1.08 2.57 4.14
CA ASP A 20 -2.26 2.87 4.94
C ASP A 20 -1.88 3.11 6.41
N SER A 21 -2.86 3.46 7.23
CA SER A 21 -2.64 3.75 8.65
C SER A 21 -2.33 2.51 9.50
N PHE A 22 -2.09 1.35 8.89
CA PHE A 22 -1.96 0.09 9.61
C PHE A 22 -0.55 -0.04 10.23
N ARG A 23 -0.52 -0.19 11.55
CA ARG A 23 0.69 -0.07 12.39
C ARG A 23 1.63 -1.28 12.37
N THR A 24 1.36 -2.31 11.55
CA THR A 24 2.13 -3.57 11.61
C THR A 24 3.53 -3.50 11.01
N HIS A 25 3.89 -2.39 10.36
CA HIS A 25 5.19 -2.22 9.69
C HIS A 25 6.17 -1.32 10.47
N GLU A 26 5.98 -1.18 11.79
CA GLU A 26 6.69 -0.19 12.63
C GLU A 26 7.60 -0.84 13.67
N THR A 27 8.31 -1.91 13.32
CA THR A 27 9.46 -2.34 14.13
C THR A 27 10.68 -1.48 13.78
N LEU A 28 11.57 -1.27 14.75
CA LEU A 28 12.81 -0.52 14.54
C LEU A 28 13.63 -1.09 13.38
N GLU A 29 13.72 -2.43 13.30
CA GLU A 29 14.43 -3.17 12.25
C GLU A 29 13.93 -2.80 10.85
N ILE A 30 12.60 -2.66 10.69
CA ILE A 30 11.99 -2.27 9.42
C ILE A 30 12.32 -0.81 9.06
N LEU A 31 12.30 0.09 10.05
CA LEU A 31 12.64 1.50 9.84
C LEU A 31 14.12 1.68 9.45
N GLU A 32 15.02 0.97 10.13
CA GLU A 32 16.45 0.96 9.80
C GLU A 32 16.69 0.42 8.39
N TYR A 33 16.01 -0.66 8.03
CA TYR A 33 16.06 -1.20 6.67
C TYR A 33 15.59 -0.19 5.63
N TYR A 34 14.48 0.51 5.85
CA TYR A 34 14.00 1.52 4.89
C TYR A 34 14.94 2.72 4.78
N PHE A 35 15.50 3.16 5.89
CA PHE A 35 16.50 4.24 5.91
C PHE A 35 17.73 3.86 5.09
N ALA A 36 18.29 2.66 5.32
CA ALA A 36 19.45 2.16 4.58
C ALA A 36 19.21 2.00 3.07
N ASN A 37 17.94 1.86 2.66
CA ASN A 37 17.55 1.64 1.26
C ASN A 37 16.99 2.90 0.56
N ASN A 38 17.14 4.09 1.13
CA ASN A 38 16.60 5.34 0.58
C ASN A 38 15.07 5.27 0.35
N ILE A 39 14.35 4.72 1.33
CA ILE A 39 12.88 4.62 1.31
C ILE A 39 12.31 5.51 2.41
N ILE A 40 11.47 6.46 2.03
CA ILE A 40 10.64 7.25 2.96
C ILE A 40 9.26 6.61 3.03
N ILE A 41 8.75 6.44 4.25
CA ILE A 41 7.38 6.01 4.49
C ILE A 41 6.47 7.23 4.58
N CYS A 42 5.43 7.28 3.75
CA CYS A 42 4.35 8.26 3.83
C CYS A 42 3.07 7.56 4.28
N ARG A 43 2.53 7.94 5.45
CA ARG A 43 1.30 7.35 5.99
C ARG A 43 0.07 8.15 5.56
N LEU A 44 -0.93 7.44 5.06
CA LEU A 44 -2.27 8.02 4.88
C LEU A 44 -3.00 8.02 6.22
N LEU A 45 -3.71 9.11 6.52
CA LEU A 45 -4.54 9.21 7.71
C LEU A 45 -5.67 8.18 7.63
N SER A 46 -5.90 7.44 8.72
CA SER A 46 -6.87 6.33 8.80
C SER A 46 -8.28 6.71 8.33
N TYR A 47 -8.72 7.92 8.67
CA TYR A 47 -10.04 8.42 8.30
C TYR A 47 -10.17 8.87 6.84
N ILE A 48 -9.07 8.93 6.07
CA ILE A 48 -9.07 9.31 4.65
C ILE A 48 -8.52 8.20 3.74
N SER A 49 -7.96 7.11 4.30
CA SER A 49 -7.44 5.99 3.52
C SER A 49 -8.49 5.41 2.56
N HIS A 50 -9.74 5.18 3.01
CA HIS A 50 -10.82 4.70 2.13
C HIS A 50 -11.20 5.64 0.95
N LYS A 51 -10.75 6.90 0.98
CA LYS A 51 -10.95 7.88 -0.12
C LYS A 51 -9.69 8.14 -0.94
N LEU A 52 -8.52 8.08 -0.31
CA LEU A 52 -7.25 8.44 -0.92
C LEU A 52 -6.40 7.23 -1.33
N GLN A 53 -6.69 6.04 -0.80
CA GLN A 53 -5.97 4.83 -1.13
C GLN A 53 -6.33 4.41 -2.55
N PRO A 54 -5.37 4.49 -3.50
CA PRO A 54 -5.64 4.17 -4.91
C PRO A 54 -6.14 2.74 -5.08
N TYR A 55 -5.71 1.84 -4.21
CA TYR A 55 -6.08 0.45 -4.24
C TYR A 55 -7.54 0.22 -3.85
N ASP A 56 -8.03 0.88 -2.79
CA ASP A 56 -9.42 0.76 -2.34
C ASP A 56 -10.39 1.36 -3.36
N VAL A 57 -10.01 2.49 -3.96
CA VAL A 57 -10.86 3.22 -4.90
C VAL A 57 -10.84 2.59 -6.29
N LYS A 58 -9.68 2.22 -6.84
CA LYS A 58 -9.57 1.77 -8.23
C LYS A 58 -9.52 0.26 -8.42
N VAL A 59 -8.81 -0.47 -7.57
CA VAL A 59 -8.56 -1.91 -7.79
C VAL A 59 -9.62 -2.75 -7.07
N PHE A 60 -9.89 -2.43 -5.81
CA PHE A 60 -10.81 -3.20 -4.98
C PHE A 60 -12.28 -2.82 -5.16
N SER A 61 -12.57 -1.61 -5.63
CA SER A 61 -13.96 -1.21 -5.88
C SER A 61 -14.63 -2.08 -6.96
N PRO A 62 -14.05 -2.27 -8.17
CA PRO A 62 -14.62 -3.19 -9.16
C PRO A 62 -14.70 -4.63 -8.67
N LEU A 63 -13.69 -5.10 -7.93
CA LEU A 63 -13.68 -6.45 -7.37
C LEU A 63 -14.82 -6.67 -6.37
N LYS A 64 -15.08 -5.69 -5.49
CA LYS A 64 -16.20 -5.74 -4.53
C LYS A 64 -17.55 -5.79 -5.23
N ILE A 65 -17.71 -5.06 -6.33
CA ILE A 65 -18.95 -5.04 -7.12
C ILE A 65 -19.16 -6.42 -7.76
N ALA A 66 -18.18 -6.93 -8.51
CA ALA A 66 -18.27 -8.23 -9.17
C ALA A 66 -18.51 -9.37 -8.17
N TYR A 67 -17.85 -9.32 -7.01
CA TYR A 67 -18.08 -10.28 -5.94
C TYR A 67 -19.52 -10.22 -5.42
N ARG A 68 -20.07 -9.02 -5.20
CA ARG A 68 -21.46 -8.86 -4.74
C ARG A 68 -22.45 -9.40 -5.77
N GLU A 69 -22.26 -9.07 -7.04
CA GLU A 69 -23.12 -9.56 -8.14
C GLU A 69 -23.13 -11.09 -8.19
N GLU A 70 -21.97 -11.73 -8.06
CA GLU A 70 -21.87 -13.19 -8.08
C GLU A 70 -22.52 -13.83 -6.85
N VAL A 71 -22.37 -13.23 -5.67
CA VAL A 71 -23.07 -13.70 -4.46
C VAL A 71 -24.58 -13.57 -4.60
N GLU A 72 -25.09 -12.45 -5.14
CA GLU A 72 -26.52 -12.24 -5.38
C GLU A 72 -27.08 -13.20 -6.45
N ARG A 73 -26.27 -13.63 -7.42
CA ARG A 73 -26.67 -14.63 -8.43
C ARG A 73 -26.82 -16.04 -7.87
N LEU A 74 -26.06 -16.36 -6.82
CA LEU A 74 -26.02 -17.68 -6.21
C LEU A 74 -27.07 -17.89 -5.09
N TYR A 75 -27.72 -16.81 -4.65
CA TYR A 75 -28.82 -16.80 -3.67
C TYR A 75 -30.17 -16.56 -4.35
#